data_AF-A0A940FR25-F1
#
_entry.id   AF-A0A940FR25-F1
#
_cell.length_a   1.000
_cell.length_b   1.000
_cell.length_c   1.000
_cell.angle_alpha   90.00
_cell.angle_beta   90.00
_cell.angle_gamma   90.00
#
_symmetry.space_group_name_H-M   'P 1'
#
loop_
_entity.id
_entity.type
_entity.pdbx_description
1 polymer ?
#
loop_
_entity_poly.entity_id
_entity_poly.type
_entity_poly.pdbx_seq_one_letter_code
_entity_poly.pdbx_strand_id
1 'polypeptide(L)'
;MNRISILLISFIAIAAFSCSAVLSSKNEWSVSSPDGRLCMILKLDSKTGKIGYSAMMRNGKDTVTLIGSSPLGIILKNQSFMADLDFSHAAEIRTINDEYTLASGKQLVNKATAKEISVSFKNIYKETITIIMRAYNDGLAFRYYLPKKENTTHIITADLTGFNIPEGSKAWLQPYDKIKRYSPAYEKYYTEVLSGIKAPDTEGWCFPALFEINNHWILITEADHDGTSPAFHLSPDAEEGTYNLRQPESKEAENTGNNLTTTTLPWKSPWRVIIASDSLDGIIQSQLVNNVARPPINIDFSWVKPGRSSWSWWSDRSSSRNADKLKSFIDLSS
;
A
#
# COMPACT_ATOMS: atom_id res chain seq x y z
N MET A 1 -48.99 -26.38 -31.73
CA MET A 1 -47.58 -25.97 -31.86
C MET A 1 -47.34 -24.79 -30.93
N ASN A 2 -46.92 -25.10 -29.70
CA ASN A 2 -46.72 -24.11 -28.64
C ASN A 2 -45.28 -23.60 -28.69
N ARG A 3 -45.08 -22.28 -28.71
CA ARG A 3 -43.79 -21.67 -28.35
C ARG A 3 -44.06 -20.62 -27.27
N ILE A 4 -43.77 -21.01 -26.04
CA ILE A 4 -43.70 -20.12 -24.88
C ILE A 4 -42.25 -19.60 -24.86
N SER A 5 -42.07 -18.31 -25.13
CA SER A 5 -40.78 -17.63 -24.95
C SER A 5 -40.62 -17.26 -23.48
N ILE A 6 -39.70 -17.91 -22.79
CA ILE A 6 -39.30 -17.58 -21.42
C ILE A 6 -38.28 -16.44 -21.50
N LEU A 7 -38.68 -15.23 -21.10
CA LEU A 7 -37.72 -14.15 -20.81
C LEU A 7 -37.09 -14.42 -19.44
N LEU A 8 -35.80 -14.74 -19.42
CA LEU A 8 -34.98 -14.65 -18.21
C LEU A 8 -34.75 -13.15 -17.91
N ILE A 9 -35.40 -12.64 -16.87
CA ILE A 9 -35.07 -11.33 -16.29
C ILE A 9 -33.96 -11.57 -15.26
N SER A 10 -32.72 -11.24 -15.62
CA SER A 10 -31.62 -11.14 -14.66
C SER A 10 -31.89 -9.98 -13.71
N PHE A 11 -32.15 -10.28 -12.44
CA PHE A 11 -32.24 -9.30 -11.37
C PHE A 11 -30.83 -8.74 -11.08
N ILE A 12 -30.52 -7.56 -11.63
CA ILE A 12 -29.39 -6.75 -11.18
C ILE A 12 -29.88 -5.97 -9.96
N ALA A 13 -29.42 -6.36 -8.77
CA ALA A 13 -29.67 -5.62 -7.54
C ALA A 13 -28.85 -4.32 -7.55
N ILE A 14 -29.49 -3.21 -7.87
CA ILE A 14 -28.93 -1.86 -7.75
C ILE A 14 -29.00 -1.46 -6.26
N ALA A 15 -27.90 -1.63 -5.54
CA ALA A 15 -27.76 -1.13 -4.17
C ALA A 15 -27.38 0.36 -4.21
N ALA A 16 -28.39 1.24 -4.14
CA ALA A 16 -28.18 2.66 -3.93
C ALA A 16 -27.74 2.91 -2.47
N PHE A 17 -26.42 2.96 -2.23
CA PHE A 17 -25.88 3.40 -0.94
C PHE A 17 -25.83 4.93 -0.87
N SER A 18 -26.90 5.51 -0.32
CA SER A 18 -26.88 6.85 0.26
C SER A 18 -25.85 6.92 1.39
N CYS A 19 -25.06 7.99 1.39
CA CYS A 19 -24.11 8.34 2.43
C CYS A 19 -24.81 8.38 3.80
N SER A 20 -24.25 7.69 4.79
CA SER A 20 -24.71 7.55 6.19
C SER A 20 -25.60 6.34 6.50
N ALA A 21 -25.09 5.11 6.32
CA ALA A 21 -25.35 3.98 7.21
C ALA A 21 -24.45 2.79 6.81
N VAL A 22 -23.76 2.22 7.78
CA VAL A 22 -22.99 0.98 7.63
C VAL A 22 -24.00 -0.14 7.37
N LEU A 23 -24.05 -0.68 6.15
CA LEU A 23 -24.54 -2.05 5.98
C LEU A 23 -23.45 -2.97 6.53
N SER A 24 -23.54 -3.31 7.81
CA SER A 24 -22.87 -4.48 8.33
C SER A 24 -23.71 -5.67 7.90
N SER A 25 -23.33 -6.32 6.80
CA SER A 25 -23.64 -7.73 6.67
C SER A 25 -22.78 -8.48 7.69
N LYS A 26 -23.19 -9.68 8.11
CA LYS A 26 -22.65 -10.38 9.30
C LYS A 26 -21.12 -10.61 9.27
N ASN A 27 -20.40 -10.33 8.19
CA ASN A 27 -18.95 -10.48 8.05
C ASN A 27 -18.31 -9.45 7.08
N GLU A 28 -18.90 -8.25 6.95
CA GLU A 28 -18.39 -7.20 6.06
C GLU A 28 -18.34 -5.84 6.77
N TRP A 29 -17.24 -5.12 6.57
CA TRP A 29 -17.01 -3.79 7.13
C TRP A 29 -16.44 -2.88 6.05
N SER A 30 -16.87 -1.64 6.00
CA SER A 30 -16.40 -0.69 5.00
C SER A 30 -16.06 0.67 5.57
N VAL A 31 -15.18 1.38 4.89
CA VAL A 31 -14.86 2.77 5.16
C VAL A 31 -14.80 3.53 3.84
N SER A 32 -15.53 4.64 3.77
CA SER A 32 -15.56 5.52 2.60
C SER A 32 -14.83 6.82 2.86
N SER A 33 -14.27 7.41 1.81
CA SER A 33 -13.63 8.73 1.85
C SER A 33 -14.63 9.80 2.30
N PRO A 34 -14.15 10.94 2.83
CA PRO A 34 -15.00 12.07 3.19
C PRO A 34 -15.98 12.53 2.10
N ASP A 35 -15.59 12.48 0.83
CA ASP A 35 -16.46 12.79 -0.32
C ASP A 35 -17.32 11.60 -0.81
N GLY A 36 -17.16 10.43 -0.19
CA GLY A 36 -17.88 9.20 -0.51
C GLY A 36 -17.46 8.54 -1.83
N ARG A 37 -16.44 9.04 -2.52
CA ARG A 37 -16.00 8.52 -3.82
C ARG A 37 -15.20 7.24 -3.71
N LEU A 38 -14.29 7.13 -2.75
CA LEU A 38 -13.47 5.95 -2.55
C LEU A 38 -14.03 5.11 -1.40
N CYS A 39 -13.98 3.80 -1.54
CA CYS A 39 -14.44 2.87 -0.52
C CYS A 39 -13.51 1.65 -0.44
N MET A 40 -13.13 1.30 0.79
CA MET A 40 -12.47 0.03 1.09
C MET A 40 -13.44 -0.87 1.83
N ILE A 41 -13.54 -2.14 1.40
CA ILE A 41 -14.43 -3.14 2.00
C ILE A 41 -13.58 -4.31 2.48
N LEU A 42 -13.67 -4.63 3.76
CA LEU A 42 -13.07 -5.79 4.41
C LEU A 42 -14.11 -6.89 4.58
N LYS A 43 -13.77 -8.12 4.22
CA LYS A 43 -14.65 -9.29 4.32
C LYS A 43 -13.98 -10.41 5.09
N LEU A 44 -14.76 -11.08 5.92
CA LEU A 44 -14.39 -12.35 6.55
C LEU A 44 -15.17 -13.49 5.89
N ASP A 45 -14.46 -14.48 5.34
CA ASP A 45 -15.10 -15.70 4.86
C ASP A 45 -15.54 -16.56 6.05
N SER A 46 -16.85 -16.77 6.20
CA SER A 46 -17.41 -17.46 7.36
C SER A 46 -17.14 -18.97 7.41
N LYS A 47 -16.61 -19.57 6.33
CA LYS A 47 -16.32 -21.00 6.27
C LYS A 47 -14.85 -21.28 6.54
N THR A 48 -13.97 -20.43 6.04
CA THR A 48 -12.51 -20.59 6.08
C THR A 48 -11.84 -19.68 7.09
N GLY A 49 -12.54 -18.66 7.61
CA GLY A 49 -11.96 -17.65 8.49
C GLY A 49 -10.87 -16.80 7.83
N LYS A 50 -10.81 -16.77 6.48
CA LYS A 50 -9.88 -15.92 5.73
C LYS A 50 -10.42 -14.50 5.66
N ILE A 51 -9.52 -13.53 5.76
CA ILE A 51 -9.85 -12.12 5.56
C ILE A 51 -9.37 -11.69 4.18
N GLY A 52 -10.20 -10.93 3.47
CA GLY A 52 -9.82 -10.24 2.25
C GLY A 52 -10.36 -8.82 2.22
N TYR A 53 -9.88 -8.02 1.28
CA TYR A 53 -10.39 -6.68 1.03
C TYR A 53 -10.62 -6.41 -0.45
N SER A 54 -11.36 -5.36 -0.74
CA SER A 54 -11.53 -4.79 -2.08
C SER A 54 -11.56 -3.27 -2.00
N ALA A 55 -11.22 -2.60 -3.10
CA ALA A 55 -11.25 -1.15 -3.23
C ALA A 55 -12.09 -0.74 -4.43
N MET A 56 -12.95 0.25 -4.24
CA MET A 56 -13.87 0.74 -5.26
C MET A 56 -13.84 2.26 -5.34
N MET A 57 -14.12 2.77 -6.54
CA MET A 57 -14.33 4.20 -6.78
C MET A 57 -15.72 4.42 -7.41
N ARG A 58 -16.46 5.37 -6.87
CA ARG A 58 -17.70 5.86 -7.48
C ARG A 58 -17.39 6.89 -8.55
N ASN A 59 -18.01 6.72 -9.71
CA ASN A 59 -17.97 7.65 -10.84
C ASN A 59 -19.42 7.96 -11.25
N GLY A 60 -19.99 9.04 -10.70
CA GLY A 60 -21.40 9.34 -10.86
C GLY A 60 -22.30 8.25 -10.26
N LYS A 61 -23.08 7.57 -11.10
CA LYS A 61 -23.94 6.44 -10.70
C LYS A 61 -23.24 5.08 -10.77
N ASP A 62 -22.09 5.02 -11.45
CA ASP A 62 -21.34 3.80 -11.66
C ASP A 62 -20.32 3.59 -10.54
N THR A 63 -19.92 2.34 -10.36
CA THR A 63 -18.86 1.96 -9.41
C THR A 63 -17.83 1.13 -10.15
N VAL A 64 -16.58 1.57 -10.09
CA VAL A 64 -15.43 0.89 -10.67
C VAL A 64 -14.69 0.15 -9.56
N THR A 65 -14.47 -1.14 -9.77
CA THR A 65 -13.59 -1.95 -8.91
C THR A 65 -12.15 -1.61 -9.27
N LEU A 66 -11.42 -0.99 -8.34
CA LEU A 66 -10.00 -0.68 -8.49
C LEU A 66 -9.13 -1.85 -8.03
N ILE A 67 -9.53 -2.49 -6.94
CA ILE A 67 -8.89 -3.70 -6.42
C ILE A 67 -9.99 -4.71 -6.13
N GLY A 68 -9.91 -5.87 -6.79
CA GLY A 68 -10.79 -7.01 -6.57
C GLY A 68 -10.57 -7.66 -5.20
N SER A 69 -11.21 -8.81 -4.98
CA SER A 69 -11.05 -9.54 -3.72
C SER A 69 -9.60 -9.96 -3.52
N SER A 70 -8.94 -9.35 -2.56
CA SER A 70 -7.50 -9.47 -2.33
C SER A 70 -7.21 -10.06 -0.94
N PRO A 71 -6.26 -11.02 -0.83
CA PRO A 71 -5.99 -11.69 0.42
C PRO A 71 -5.31 -10.77 1.43
N LEU A 72 -5.56 -11.03 2.72
CA LEU A 72 -4.86 -10.46 3.85
C LEU A 72 -4.45 -11.58 4.81
N GLY A 73 -3.35 -11.38 5.53
CA GLY A 73 -2.93 -12.26 6.61
C GLY A 73 -1.44 -12.14 6.88
N ILE A 74 -1.02 -12.44 8.10
CA ILE A 74 0.39 -12.54 8.47
C ILE A 74 0.64 -13.84 9.22
N ILE A 75 1.83 -14.40 9.04
CA ILE A 75 2.28 -15.61 9.73
C ILE A 75 3.44 -15.23 10.64
N LEU A 76 3.32 -15.54 11.92
CA LEU A 76 4.40 -15.43 12.90
C LEU A 76 4.99 -16.81 13.15
N LYS A 77 6.22 -16.86 13.67
CA LYS A 77 6.92 -18.12 13.96
C LYS A 77 6.10 -19.12 14.80
N ASN A 78 5.29 -18.63 15.73
CA ASN A 78 4.54 -19.45 16.69
C ASN A 78 3.01 -19.35 16.55
N GLN A 79 2.49 -18.56 15.61
CA GLN A 79 1.06 -18.37 15.42
C GLN A 79 0.74 -17.82 14.02
N SER A 80 -0.48 -18.01 13.54
CA SER A 80 -0.90 -17.54 12.23
C SER A 80 -2.17 -16.72 12.30
N PHE A 81 -2.29 -15.77 11.37
CA PHE A 81 -3.50 -15.01 11.09
C PHE A 81 -3.89 -15.14 9.60
N MET A 82 -3.62 -16.30 9.00
CA MET A 82 -3.92 -16.57 7.58
C MET A 82 -5.36 -17.06 7.32
N ALA A 83 -5.98 -17.72 8.29
CA ALA A 83 -7.27 -18.40 8.20
C ALA A 83 -7.80 -18.69 9.62
N ASP A 84 -8.98 -19.30 9.71
CA ASP A 84 -9.62 -19.71 10.97
C ASP A 84 -9.77 -18.54 11.97
N LEU A 85 -10.01 -17.35 11.43
CA LEU A 85 -10.21 -16.14 12.20
C LEU A 85 -11.68 -15.96 12.56
N ASP A 86 -11.92 -15.67 13.84
CA ASP A 86 -13.21 -15.25 14.34
C ASP A 86 -13.26 -13.73 14.43
N PHE A 87 -14.35 -13.11 13.98
CA PHE A 87 -14.62 -11.71 14.25
C PHE A 87 -14.66 -11.45 15.76
N SER A 88 -13.95 -10.42 16.22
CA SER A 88 -13.94 -10.02 17.63
C SER A 88 -14.70 -8.71 17.86
N HIS A 89 -14.31 -7.64 17.16
CA HIS A 89 -14.86 -6.30 17.37
C HIS A 89 -14.55 -5.39 16.19
N ALA A 90 -15.45 -4.46 15.89
CA ALA A 90 -15.19 -3.34 14.98
C ALA A 90 -15.42 -2.04 15.74
N ALA A 91 -14.42 -1.16 15.73
CA ALA A 91 -14.55 0.16 16.30
C ALA A 91 -15.52 1.02 15.49
N GLU A 92 -16.06 2.07 16.11
CA GLU A 92 -16.81 3.10 15.38
C GLU A 92 -15.90 3.82 14.37
N ILE A 93 -16.49 4.20 13.23
CA ILE A 93 -15.79 5.00 12.24
C ILE A 93 -15.50 6.37 12.84
N ARG A 94 -14.22 6.76 12.87
CA ARG A 94 -13.79 8.08 13.31
C ARG A 94 -13.28 8.92 12.16
N THR A 95 -13.30 10.23 12.34
CA THR A 95 -12.70 11.18 11.41
C THR A 95 -11.29 11.52 11.87
N ILE A 96 -10.33 11.43 10.96
CA ILE A 96 -8.96 11.93 11.13
C ILE A 96 -8.91 13.30 10.45
N ASN A 97 -8.32 14.29 11.13
CA ASN A 97 -8.12 15.64 10.62
C ASN A 97 -6.73 16.10 11.07
N ASP A 98 -5.74 15.90 10.22
CA ASP A 98 -4.37 16.29 10.48
C ASP A 98 -4.00 17.52 9.65
N GLU A 99 -3.20 18.41 10.23
CA GLU A 99 -2.57 19.53 9.54
C GLU A 99 -1.09 19.55 9.86
N TYR A 100 -0.24 19.60 8.84
CA TYR A 100 1.21 19.57 9.00
C TYR A 100 1.92 20.34 7.90
N THR A 101 3.13 20.82 8.20
CA THR A 101 3.99 21.52 7.25
C THR A 101 5.25 20.70 6.98
N LEU A 102 5.53 20.40 5.72
CA LEU A 102 6.76 19.75 5.29
C LEU A 102 7.88 20.80 5.13
N ALA A 103 9.11 20.39 5.42
CA ALA A 103 10.29 21.25 5.19
C ALA A 103 10.61 21.45 3.70
N SER A 104 10.22 20.48 2.85
CA SER A 104 10.36 20.54 1.39
C SER A 104 9.41 19.54 0.74
N GLY A 105 9.18 19.67 -0.56
CA GLY A 105 8.35 18.76 -1.35
C GLY A 105 7.39 19.52 -2.27
N LYS A 106 6.51 18.78 -2.93
CA LYS A 106 5.55 19.34 -3.90
C LYS A 106 4.43 20.19 -3.27
N GLN A 107 4.24 20.10 -1.95
CA GLN A 107 3.31 20.92 -1.18
C GLN A 107 3.81 21.06 0.26
N LEU A 108 3.92 22.29 0.77
CA LEU A 108 4.44 22.55 2.12
C LEU A 108 3.35 22.36 3.19
N VAL A 109 2.24 23.09 3.08
CA VAL A 109 1.13 23.03 4.04
C VAL A 109 0.12 21.98 3.59
N ASN A 110 -0.08 20.96 4.40
CA ASN A 110 -0.89 19.80 4.08
C ASN A 110 -2.05 19.67 5.07
N LYS A 111 -3.24 19.37 4.55
CA LYS A 111 -4.43 19.06 5.33
C LYS A 111 -4.90 17.68 4.91
N ALA A 112 -4.95 16.76 5.88
CA ALA A 112 -5.24 15.36 5.63
C ALA A 112 -6.49 14.97 6.41
N THR A 113 -7.61 14.88 5.69
CA THR A 113 -8.88 14.40 6.25
C THR A 113 -9.18 13.00 5.75
N ALA A 114 -9.46 12.09 6.67
CA ALA A 114 -9.84 10.72 6.37
C ALA A 114 -10.97 10.22 7.28
N LYS A 115 -11.62 9.14 6.85
CA LYS A 115 -12.37 8.26 7.74
C LYS A 115 -11.53 7.04 8.07
N GLU A 116 -11.54 6.61 9.33
CA GLU A 116 -10.80 5.44 9.81
C GLU A 116 -11.74 4.45 10.50
N ILE A 117 -11.55 3.16 10.23
CA ILE A 117 -12.15 2.06 10.99
C ILE A 117 -11.08 1.06 11.39
N SER A 118 -11.23 0.46 12.56
CA SER A 118 -10.39 -0.64 13.03
C SER A 118 -11.25 -1.87 13.25
N VAL A 119 -10.87 -3.00 12.64
CA VAL A 119 -11.60 -4.28 12.76
C VAL A 119 -10.67 -5.35 13.29
N SER A 120 -11.04 -5.96 14.41
CA SER A 120 -10.26 -6.93 15.15
C SER A 120 -10.81 -8.34 14.99
N PHE A 121 -9.90 -9.30 14.84
CA PHE A 121 -10.16 -10.72 14.69
C PHE A 121 -9.28 -11.52 15.63
N LYS A 122 -9.72 -12.72 16.00
CA LYS A 122 -8.98 -13.65 16.84
C LYS A 122 -8.65 -14.92 16.08
N ASN A 123 -7.43 -15.42 16.23
CA ASN A 123 -7.07 -16.74 15.73
C ASN A 123 -7.48 -17.85 16.71
N ILE A 124 -7.18 -19.10 16.36
CA ILE A 124 -7.47 -20.29 17.18
C ILE A 124 -6.82 -20.25 18.58
N TYR A 125 -5.71 -19.51 18.74
CA TYR A 125 -5.03 -19.30 20.02
C TYR A 125 -5.60 -18.14 20.83
N LYS A 126 -6.69 -17.51 20.35
CA LYS A 126 -7.34 -16.32 20.93
C LYS A 126 -6.46 -15.07 20.95
N GLU A 127 -5.38 -15.09 20.18
CA GLU A 127 -4.55 -13.92 19.91
C GLU A 127 -5.23 -13.01 18.90
N THR A 128 -5.01 -11.70 19.01
CA THR A 128 -5.76 -10.69 18.26
C THR A 128 -4.91 -10.06 17.16
N ILE A 129 -5.49 -9.91 15.97
CA ILE A 129 -4.99 -9.03 14.91
C ILE A 129 -6.06 -7.97 14.61
N THR A 130 -5.63 -6.74 14.37
CA THR A 130 -6.52 -5.65 13.96
C THR A 130 -6.10 -5.11 12.60
N ILE A 131 -7.06 -4.96 11.70
CA ILE A 131 -6.89 -4.27 10.42
C ILE A 131 -7.36 -2.83 10.61
N ILE A 132 -6.46 -1.87 10.46
CA ILE A 132 -6.79 -0.45 10.49
C ILE A 132 -6.88 0.01 9.05
N MET A 133 -8.04 0.55 8.65
CA MET A 133 -8.29 1.06 7.30
C MET A 133 -8.59 2.54 7.35
N ARG A 134 -8.01 3.31 6.43
CA ARG A 134 -8.25 4.73 6.22
C ARG A 134 -8.68 4.99 4.79
N ALA A 135 -9.65 5.88 4.62
CA ALA A 135 -10.07 6.39 3.33
C ALA A 135 -9.95 7.91 3.29
N TYR A 136 -9.09 8.40 2.40
CA TYR A 136 -8.91 9.81 2.03
C TYR A 136 -9.57 10.04 0.66
N ASN A 137 -9.78 11.28 0.25
CA ASN A 137 -10.36 11.56 -1.07
C ASN A 137 -9.42 11.20 -2.24
N ASP A 138 -8.11 11.14 -1.99
CA ASP A 138 -7.08 10.82 -2.98
C ASP A 138 -6.48 9.41 -2.83
N GLY A 139 -7.04 8.58 -1.94
CA GLY A 139 -6.67 7.18 -1.86
C GLY A 139 -7.08 6.48 -0.57
N LEU A 140 -6.71 5.20 -0.50
CA LEU A 140 -7.02 4.29 0.58
C LEU A 140 -5.72 3.77 1.20
N ALA A 141 -5.75 3.47 2.49
CA ALA A 141 -4.60 2.87 3.16
C ALA A 141 -5.05 1.87 4.22
N PHE A 142 -4.27 0.82 4.45
CA PHE A 142 -4.51 -0.09 5.56
C PHE A 142 -3.20 -0.61 6.17
N ARG A 143 -3.27 -1.12 7.40
CA ARG A 143 -2.16 -1.81 8.06
C ARG A 143 -2.64 -2.81 9.10
N TYR A 144 -1.75 -3.74 9.43
CA TYR A 144 -1.93 -4.67 10.55
C TYR A 144 -1.55 -4.01 11.87
N TYR A 145 -2.25 -4.37 12.94
CA TYR A 145 -1.93 -4.02 14.31
C TYR A 145 -2.06 -5.25 15.22
N LEU A 146 -0.98 -5.59 15.91
CA LEU A 146 -0.92 -6.62 16.94
C LEU A 146 -0.94 -5.92 18.31
N PRO A 147 -2.09 -5.93 19.02
CA PRO A 147 -2.33 -5.05 20.16
C PRO A 147 -1.76 -5.56 21.49
N LYS A 148 -1.42 -6.85 21.58
CA LYS A 148 -0.95 -7.46 22.83
C LYS A 148 0.29 -6.73 23.31
N LYS A 149 0.39 -6.44 24.61
CA LYS A 149 1.58 -5.82 25.17
C LYS A 149 2.50 -6.92 25.69
N GLU A 150 3.59 -7.15 24.98
CA GLU A 150 4.59 -8.14 25.35
C GLU A 150 5.97 -7.66 24.95
N ASN A 151 6.91 -7.71 25.90
CA ASN A 151 8.29 -7.32 25.64
C ASN A 151 9.16 -8.48 25.12
N THR A 152 8.51 -9.52 24.57
CA THR A 152 9.17 -10.65 23.90
C THR A 152 9.31 -10.34 22.42
N THR A 153 10.38 -10.85 21.81
CA THR A 153 10.60 -10.71 20.37
C THR A 153 9.66 -11.64 19.60
N HIS A 154 8.98 -11.08 18.60
CA HIS A 154 8.16 -11.78 17.62
C HIS A 154 8.78 -11.64 16.24
N ILE A 155 8.68 -12.72 15.45
CA ILE A 155 9.19 -12.77 14.07
C ILE A 155 8.00 -13.07 13.16
N ILE A 156 7.76 -12.20 12.19
CA ILE A 156 6.76 -12.41 11.12
C ILE A 156 7.48 -13.04 9.94
N THR A 157 7.12 -14.28 9.64
CA THR A 157 7.76 -15.10 8.61
C THR A 157 7.10 -14.93 7.24
N ALA A 158 5.86 -14.41 7.18
CA ALA A 158 5.20 -14.08 5.92
C ALA A 158 4.14 -12.99 6.11
N ASP A 159 4.00 -12.15 5.09
CA ASP A 159 2.85 -11.26 4.87
C ASP A 159 2.16 -11.72 3.58
N LEU A 160 0.89 -12.09 3.69
CA LEU A 160 0.07 -12.68 2.62
C LEU A 160 -0.77 -11.61 1.90
N THR A 161 -0.52 -10.33 2.16
CA THR A 161 -1.22 -9.24 1.48
C THR A 161 -1.07 -9.38 -0.03
N GLY A 162 -2.20 -9.35 -0.73
CA GLY A 162 -2.25 -9.26 -2.18
C GLY A 162 -2.97 -8.00 -2.69
N PHE A 163 -2.81 -7.74 -3.97
CA PHE A 163 -3.51 -6.71 -4.71
C PHE A 163 -4.05 -7.34 -6.00
N ASN A 164 -5.33 -7.74 -5.97
CA ASN A 164 -6.03 -8.27 -7.12
C ASN A 164 -6.42 -7.12 -8.05
N ILE A 165 -5.66 -6.95 -9.13
CA ILE A 165 -5.93 -5.92 -10.14
C ILE A 165 -6.81 -6.53 -11.22
N PRO A 166 -7.90 -5.86 -11.65
CA PRO A 166 -8.72 -6.34 -12.75
C PRO A 166 -7.87 -6.72 -13.97
N GLU A 167 -8.10 -7.91 -14.52
CA GLU A 167 -7.32 -8.43 -15.65
C GLU A 167 -7.42 -7.52 -16.88
N GLY A 168 -6.32 -7.44 -17.64
CA GLY A 168 -6.24 -6.63 -18.85
C GLY A 168 -6.12 -5.12 -18.61
N SER A 169 -5.99 -4.68 -17.37
CA SER A 169 -5.65 -3.29 -17.02
C SER A 169 -4.23 -2.97 -17.50
N LYS A 170 -3.95 -1.72 -17.87
CA LYS A 170 -2.57 -1.32 -18.17
C LYS A 170 -1.80 -1.11 -16.88
N ALA A 171 -0.51 -1.37 -16.91
CA ALA A 171 0.38 -1.17 -15.78
C ALA A 171 1.74 -0.60 -16.23
N TRP A 172 2.34 0.25 -15.40
CA TRP A 172 3.71 0.72 -15.58
C TRP A 172 4.50 0.24 -14.36
N LEU A 173 5.24 -0.85 -14.57
CA LEU A 173 5.93 -1.57 -13.51
C LEU A 173 7.42 -1.62 -13.78
N GLN A 174 8.23 -1.51 -12.73
CA GLN A 174 9.66 -1.69 -12.80
C GLN A 174 10.03 -3.09 -12.28
N PRO A 175 10.74 -3.93 -13.06
CA PRO A 175 11.18 -5.23 -12.56
C PRO A 175 12.11 -5.05 -11.36
N TYR A 176 11.97 -5.93 -10.37
CA TYR A 176 12.93 -6.00 -9.26
C TYR A 176 14.28 -6.49 -9.78
N ASP A 177 15.35 -6.03 -9.15
CA ASP A 177 16.69 -6.38 -9.56
C ASP A 177 17.06 -7.79 -9.15
N LYS A 178 17.86 -8.46 -9.99
CA LYS A 178 18.56 -9.67 -9.55
C LYS A 178 19.53 -9.31 -8.44
N ILE A 179 19.68 -10.20 -7.49
CA ILE A 179 20.61 -10.02 -6.37
C ILE A 179 22.04 -10.05 -6.91
N LYS A 180 22.75 -8.94 -6.77
CA LYS A 180 24.19 -8.82 -7.06
C LYS A 180 24.83 -7.93 -6.01
N ARG A 181 26.12 -7.68 -6.13
CA ARG A 181 26.86 -6.83 -5.19
C ARG A 181 26.28 -5.42 -5.03
N TYR A 182 25.77 -4.83 -6.11
CA TYR A 182 25.23 -3.46 -6.13
C TYR A 182 23.74 -3.41 -6.45
N SER A 183 23.04 -4.54 -6.33
CA SER A 183 21.61 -4.61 -6.61
C SER A 183 20.92 -5.58 -5.66
N PRO A 184 19.68 -5.31 -5.20
CA PRO A 184 18.74 -4.33 -5.75
C PRO A 184 19.04 -2.85 -5.49
N ALA A 185 18.89 -2.03 -6.53
CA ALA A 185 19.14 -0.59 -6.50
C ALA A 185 17.94 0.25 -6.95
N TYR A 186 16.90 -0.39 -7.51
CA TYR A 186 15.72 0.29 -8.06
C TYR A 186 16.06 1.24 -9.23
N GLU A 187 17.07 0.91 -10.03
CA GLU A 187 17.54 1.75 -11.17
C GLU A 187 17.19 1.16 -12.55
N LYS A 188 16.14 0.36 -12.63
CA LYS A 188 15.62 -0.19 -13.89
C LYS A 188 14.57 0.72 -14.50
N TYR A 189 14.39 0.63 -15.81
CA TYR A 189 13.29 1.31 -16.49
C TYR A 189 11.95 0.68 -16.11
N TYR A 190 10.93 1.53 -16.00
CA TYR A 190 9.54 1.11 -16.01
C TYR A 190 9.16 0.57 -17.38
N THR A 191 8.35 -0.48 -17.40
CA THR A 191 7.79 -1.09 -18.60
C THR A 191 6.28 -1.04 -18.57
N GLU A 192 5.67 -0.65 -19.69
CA GLU A 192 4.23 -0.78 -19.88
C GLU A 192 3.90 -2.25 -20.14
N VAL A 193 3.04 -2.83 -19.31
CA VAL A 193 2.57 -4.21 -19.38
C VAL A 193 1.07 -4.27 -19.12
N LEU A 194 0.46 -5.43 -19.35
CA LEU A 194 -0.89 -5.69 -18.86
C LEU A 194 -0.84 -6.26 -17.44
N SER A 195 -1.87 -5.98 -16.64
CA SER A 195 -2.06 -6.61 -15.33
C SER A 195 -2.13 -8.13 -15.46
N GLY A 196 -1.59 -8.84 -14.47
CA GLY A 196 -1.49 -10.30 -14.48
C GLY A 196 -0.25 -10.86 -15.19
N ILE A 197 0.53 -10.03 -15.89
CA ILE A 197 1.76 -10.48 -16.55
C ILE A 197 2.86 -10.77 -15.51
N LYS A 198 3.50 -11.92 -15.67
CA LYS A 198 4.65 -12.35 -14.88
C LYS A 198 5.83 -11.38 -15.04
N ALA A 199 6.54 -11.09 -13.95
CA ALA A 199 7.77 -10.32 -14.00
C ALA A 199 8.84 -10.97 -14.90
N PRO A 200 9.63 -10.17 -15.62
CA PRO A 200 10.71 -10.70 -16.44
C PRO A 200 11.82 -11.34 -15.59
N ASP A 201 11.97 -10.90 -14.34
CA ASP A 201 12.91 -11.44 -13.36
C ASP A 201 12.16 -12.16 -12.24
N THR A 202 12.79 -13.20 -11.66
CA THR A 202 12.20 -14.07 -10.63
C THR A 202 11.95 -13.37 -9.30
N GLU A 203 12.58 -12.23 -9.09
CA GLU A 203 12.49 -11.43 -7.89
C GLU A 203 11.21 -10.56 -7.89
N GLY A 204 10.62 -10.28 -9.06
CA GLY A 204 9.29 -9.67 -9.15
C GLY A 204 9.26 -8.22 -9.60
N TRP A 205 8.40 -7.40 -9.00
CA TRP A 205 8.18 -5.99 -9.38
C TRP A 205 8.42 -5.04 -8.20
N CYS A 206 9.04 -3.89 -8.45
CA CYS A 206 9.26 -2.84 -7.46
C CYS A 206 7.96 -2.10 -7.10
N PHE A 207 7.91 -1.55 -5.87
CA PHE A 207 7.09 -0.37 -5.60
C PHE A 207 7.81 0.92 -6.05
N PRO A 208 7.06 2.00 -6.35
CA PRO A 208 5.60 2.04 -6.49
C PRO A 208 5.13 1.42 -7.82
N ALA A 209 3.93 0.84 -7.83
CA ALA A 209 3.34 0.13 -8.97
C ALA A 209 2.09 0.88 -9.47
N LEU A 210 2.11 1.36 -10.72
CA LEU A 210 1.04 2.16 -11.32
C LEU A 210 0.16 1.29 -12.23
N PHE A 211 -1.17 1.44 -12.13
CA PHE A 211 -2.15 0.77 -12.96
C PHE A 211 -3.22 1.74 -13.48
N GLU A 212 -3.71 1.50 -14.69
CA GLU A 212 -4.88 2.15 -15.29
C GLU A 212 -5.99 1.11 -15.52
N ILE A 213 -7.14 1.35 -14.89
CA ILE A 213 -8.30 0.46 -14.79
C ILE A 213 -9.53 1.23 -15.25
N ASN A 214 -10.05 0.95 -16.45
CA ASN A 214 -11.22 1.61 -17.01
C ASN A 214 -11.15 3.16 -16.97
N ASN A 215 -10.00 3.74 -17.37
CA ASN A 215 -9.67 5.18 -17.30
C ASN A 215 -9.54 5.76 -15.88
N HIS A 216 -9.46 4.92 -14.84
CA HIS A 216 -9.10 5.32 -13.48
C HIS A 216 -7.69 4.83 -13.17
N TRP A 217 -7.00 5.53 -12.29
CA TRP A 217 -5.59 5.29 -11.98
C TRP A 217 -5.43 4.87 -10.53
N ILE A 218 -4.56 3.89 -10.28
CA ILE A 218 -4.08 3.59 -8.94
C ILE A 218 -2.56 3.49 -8.90
N LEU A 219 -1.96 3.98 -7.82
CA LEU A 219 -0.55 3.80 -7.50
C LEU A 219 -0.43 3.09 -6.14
N ILE A 220 0.13 1.89 -6.17
CA ILE A 220 0.31 1.06 -4.97
C ILE A 220 1.73 1.23 -4.45
N THR A 221 1.86 1.49 -3.15
CA THR A 221 3.15 1.63 -2.46
C THR A 221 3.00 1.36 -0.96
N GLU A 222 4.06 1.59 -0.20
CA GLU A 222 4.07 1.53 1.26
C GLU A 222 4.54 2.83 1.92
N ALA A 223 4.23 2.99 3.21
CA ALA A 223 4.57 4.19 3.99
C ALA A 223 4.77 3.88 5.49
N ASP A 224 5.41 4.80 6.21
CA ASP A 224 5.65 4.75 7.66
C ASP A 224 6.58 3.62 8.17
N HIS A 225 7.64 3.29 7.41
CA HIS A 225 8.64 2.31 7.88
C HIS A 225 9.39 2.80 9.12
N ASP A 226 9.42 2.01 10.18
CA ASP A 226 10.07 2.33 11.46
C ASP A 226 11.35 1.54 11.74
N GLY A 227 11.78 0.71 10.78
CA GLY A 227 12.94 -0.16 10.91
C GLY A 227 12.65 -1.53 11.54
N THR A 228 11.43 -1.79 12.02
CA THR A 228 11.05 -3.13 12.53
C THR A 228 10.70 -4.10 11.41
N SER A 229 10.26 -3.57 10.27
CA SER A 229 9.85 -4.33 9.08
C SER A 229 10.70 -3.94 7.87
N PRO A 230 11.09 -4.91 7.01
CA PRO A 230 11.71 -4.60 5.74
C PRO A 230 10.75 -3.83 4.82
N ALA A 231 11.31 -3.20 3.81
CA ALA A 231 10.57 -2.76 2.63
C ALA A 231 10.17 -3.98 1.79
N PHE A 232 8.95 -3.99 1.29
CA PHE A 232 8.44 -5.07 0.45
C PHE A 232 8.51 -4.68 -1.03
N HIS A 233 8.41 -5.70 -1.88
CA HIS A 233 8.15 -5.56 -3.30
C HIS A 233 7.02 -6.52 -3.69
N LEU A 234 6.67 -6.61 -4.97
CA LEU A 234 5.64 -7.51 -5.46
C LEU A 234 6.27 -8.78 -6.03
N SER A 235 5.63 -9.91 -5.79
CA SER A 235 6.01 -11.22 -6.32
C SER A 235 6.01 -11.23 -7.86
N PRO A 236 6.80 -12.12 -8.49
CA PRO A 236 6.88 -12.21 -9.94
C PRO A 236 5.59 -12.70 -10.59
N ASP A 237 4.86 -13.57 -9.90
CA ASP A 237 3.62 -14.15 -10.39
C ASP A 237 2.43 -13.31 -9.92
N ALA A 238 1.51 -13.05 -10.84
CA ALA A 238 0.26 -12.32 -10.60
C ALA A 238 -0.95 -13.22 -10.95
N GLU A 239 -1.01 -14.39 -10.29
CA GLU A 239 -2.04 -15.41 -10.52
C GLU A 239 -3.45 -14.81 -10.36
N GLU A 240 -4.31 -15.01 -11.36
CA GLU A 240 -5.68 -14.46 -11.42
C GLU A 240 -5.73 -12.94 -11.17
N GLY A 241 -4.68 -12.21 -11.59
CA GLY A 241 -4.54 -10.77 -11.40
C GLY A 241 -4.03 -10.34 -10.02
N THR A 242 -3.65 -11.27 -9.14
CA THR A 242 -3.24 -10.98 -7.77
C THR A 242 -1.74 -10.79 -7.62
N TYR A 243 -1.31 -9.55 -7.40
CA TYR A 243 0.07 -9.22 -7.06
C TYR A 243 0.29 -9.39 -5.55
N ASN A 244 1.04 -10.41 -5.14
CA ASN A 244 1.31 -10.68 -3.72
C ASN A 244 2.55 -9.91 -3.24
N LEU A 245 2.54 -9.44 -1.99
CA LEU A 245 3.75 -8.91 -1.36
C LEU A 245 4.84 -9.97 -1.29
N ARG A 246 6.08 -9.50 -1.43
CA ARG A 246 7.31 -10.29 -1.32
C ARG A 246 8.28 -9.57 -0.40
N GLN A 247 8.78 -10.32 0.57
CA GLN A 247 9.87 -9.87 1.45
C GLN A 247 11.18 -9.80 0.65
N PRO A 248 12.14 -8.95 1.05
CA PRO A 248 13.46 -8.99 0.43
C PRO A 248 14.10 -10.37 0.62
N GLU A 249 14.95 -10.75 -0.32
CA GLU A 249 15.61 -12.03 -0.29
C GLU A 249 16.72 -12.05 0.76
N SER A 250 16.91 -13.18 1.44
CA SER A 250 17.95 -13.31 2.47
C SER A 250 19.38 -13.14 1.94
N LYS A 251 19.55 -13.21 0.62
CA LYS A 251 20.84 -13.01 -0.06
C LYS A 251 21.12 -11.54 -0.42
N GLU A 252 20.14 -10.65 -0.30
CA GLU A 252 20.36 -9.22 -0.47
C GLU A 252 21.35 -8.69 0.58
N ALA A 253 21.89 -7.49 0.34
CA ALA A 253 22.89 -6.86 1.20
C ALA A 253 24.09 -7.78 1.53
N GLU A 254 24.57 -8.54 0.53
CA GLU A 254 25.66 -9.52 0.70
C GLU A 254 25.38 -10.58 1.80
N ASN A 255 24.11 -10.97 1.96
CA ASN A 255 23.61 -11.87 3.01
C ASN A 255 23.76 -11.31 4.44
N THR A 256 23.70 -9.97 4.59
CA THR A 256 23.78 -9.32 5.90
C THR A 256 22.41 -8.82 6.36
N GLY A 257 22.19 -8.87 7.69
CA GLY A 257 20.94 -8.44 8.30
C GLY A 257 19.86 -9.52 8.34
N ASN A 258 18.64 -9.12 8.71
CA ASN A 258 17.46 -9.97 8.75
C ASN A 258 16.43 -9.46 7.74
N ASN A 259 15.99 -10.33 6.84
CA ASN A 259 14.99 -10.02 5.82
C ASN A 259 13.53 -10.21 6.33
N LEU A 260 13.37 -10.64 7.58
CA LEU A 260 12.08 -10.79 8.25
C LEU A 260 11.81 -9.65 9.22
N THR A 261 10.53 -9.28 9.35
CA THR A 261 10.09 -8.35 10.39
C THR A 261 10.36 -8.95 11.77
N THR A 262 11.09 -8.20 12.60
CA THR A 262 11.44 -8.59 13.97
C THR A 262 11.08 -7.47 14.92
N THR A 263 10.23 -7.74 15.90
CA THR A 263 9.60 -6.68 16.69
C THR A 263 9.19 -7.13 18.09
N THR A 264 8.86 -6.19 18.96
CA THR A 264 8.11 -6.43 20.21
C THR A 264 6.68 -5.95 20.03
N LEU A 265 5.77 -6.36 20.92
CA LEU A 265 4.37 -5.96 20.84
C LEU A 265 4.03 -4.89 21.90
N PRO A 266 3.23 -3.87 21.56
CA PRO A 266 2.36 -3.80 20.39
C PRO A 266 3.10 -3.37 19.11
N TRP A 267 2.70 -3.94 17.97
CA TRP A 267 3.35 -3.68 16.68
C TRP A 267 2.35 -3.30 15.59
N LYS A 268 2.79 -2.45 14.67
CA LYS A 268 2.03 -2.05 13.47
C LYS A 268 2.86 -2.34 12.23
N SER A 269 2.26 -2.91 11.21
CA SER A 269 2.92 -2.96 9.90
C SER A 269 3.07 -1.54 9.33
N PRO A 270 4.02 -1.33 8.40
CA PRO A 270 3.94 -0.21 7.48
C PRO A 270 2.55 -0.17 6.82
N TRP A 271 2.13 1.03 6.42
CA TRP A 271 0.90 1.18 5.66
C TRP A 271 1.07 0.57 4.27
N ARG A 272 0.03 -0.14 3.81
CA ARG A 272 -0.21 -0.38 2.39
C ARG A 272 -1.03 0.78 1.87
N VAL A 273 -0.55 1.43 0.83
CA VAL A 273 -1.11 2.68 0.31
C VAL A 273 -1.56 2.46 -1.13
N ILE A 274 -2.81 2.85 -1.41
CA ILE A 274 -3.43 2.78 -2.73
C ILE A 274 -3.88 4.21 -3.05
N ILE A 275 -3.02 5.00 -3.69
CA ILE A 275 -3.42 6.31 -4.23
C ILE A 275 -4.36 6.03 -5.41
N ALA A 276 -5.47 6.76 -5.50
CA ALA A 276 -6.47 6.52 -6.53
C ALA A 276 -7.05 7.83 -7.07
N SER A 277 -7.19 7.93 -8.40
CA SER A 277 -7.76 9.11 -9.06
C SER A 277 -8.37 8.78 -10.42
N ASP A 278 -9.23 9.66 -10.95
CA ASP A 278 -9.70 9.58 -12.35
C ASP A 278 -8.65 10.05 -13.36
N SER A 279 -7.52 10.60 -12.89
CA SER A 279 -6.49 11.17 -13.75
C SER A 279 -5.10 10.99 -13.14
N LEU A 280 -4.08 11.03 -14.00
CA LEU A 280 -2.69 11.03 -13.56
C LEU A 280 -2.34 12.25 -12.69
N ASP A 281 -2.99 13.40 -12.91
CA ASP A 281 -2.77 14.60 -12.10
C ASP A 281 -3.05 14.35 -10.62
N GLY A 282 -4.12 13.62 -10.30
CA GLY A 282 -4.43 13.26 -8.92
C GLY A 282 -3.40 12.30 -8.30
N ILE A 283 -2.85 11.38 -9.09
CA ILE A 283 -1.74 10.52 -8.64
C ILE A 283 -0.50 11.36 -8.31
N ILE A 284 -0.14 12.29 -9.21
CA ILE A 284 1.05 13.14 -9.06
C ILE A 284 0.90 14.12 -7.88
N GLN A 285 -0.29 14.67 -7.65
CA GLN A 285 -0.53 15.66 -6.60
C GLN A 285 -0.73 15.04 -5.21
N SER A 286 -1.12 13.76 -5.13
CA SER A 286 -1.45 13.10 -3.85
C SER A 286 -0.35 13.19 -2.80
N GLN A 287 -0.73 13.49 -1.56
CA GLN A 287 0.18 13.52 -0.40
C GLN A 287 0.03 12.28 0.49
N LEU A 288 -0.65 11.25 0.00
CA LEU A 288 -1.13 10.15 0.83
C LEU A 288 -0.01 9.42 1.59
N VAL A 289 1.15 9.23 0.96
CA VAL A 289 2.34 8.62 1.60
C VAL A 289 2.76 9.38 2.86
N ASN A 290 2.73 10.72 2.82
CA ASN A 290 3.01 11.58 3.98
C ASN A 290 1.81 11.63 4.95
N ASN A 291 0.59 11.68 4.43
CA ASN A 291 -0.64 11.78 5.23
C ASN A 291 -0.87 10.59 6.19
N VAL A 292 -0.35 9.40 5.84
CA VAL A 292 -0.46 8.21 6.70
C VAL A 292 0.76 8.01 7.59
N ALA A 293 1.86 8.71 7.32
CA ALA A 293 3.09 8.60 8.09
C ALA A 293 2.92 9.15 9.52
N ARG A 294 3.78 8.70 10.43
CA ARG A 294 3.83 9.26 11.78
C ARG A 294 4.21 10.75 11.75
N PRO A 295 3.79 11.55 12.75
CA PRO A 295 4.24 12.92 12.89
C PRO A 295 5.76 13.04 12.92
N PRO A 296 6.33 14.17 12.45
CA PRO A 296 7.76 14.39 12.55
C PRO A 296 8.21 14.37 14.02
N ILE A 297 9.46 13.95 14.24
CA ILE A 297 10.12 14.12 15.53
C ILE A 297 10.21 15.61 15.85
N ASN A 298 10.00 15.97 17.13
CA ASN A 298 10.02 17.36 17.58
C ASN A 298 11.46 17.88 17.68
N ILE A 299 12.04 18.23 16.54
CA ILE A 299 13.40 18.77 16.38
C ILE A 299 13.32 20.07 15.56
N ASP A 300 14.18 21.05 15.89
CA ASP A 300 14.32 22.25 15.07
C ASP A 300 15.06 21.94 13.76
N PHE A 301 14.35 22.07 12.64
CA PHE A 301 14.86 21.91 11.28
C PHE A 301 15.18 23.25 10.60
N SER A 302 15.24 24.38 11.33
CA SER A 302 15.51 25.72 10.78
C SER A 302 16.83 25.81 10.00
N TRP A 303 17.81 24.96 10.32
CA TRP A 303 19.10 24.84 9.65
C TRP A 303 19.04 24.07 8.32
N VAL A 304 17.97 23.31 8.05
CA VAL A 304 17.80 22.58 6.78
C VAL A 304 17.33 23.55 5.69
N LYS A 305 18.17 23.78 4.69
CA LYS A 305 17.89 24.69 3.56
C LYS A 305 17.92 23.92 2.23
N PRO A 306 16.75 23.60 1.63
CA PRO A 306 16.70 23.04 0.28
C PRO A 306 17.33 23.99 -0.74
N GLY A 307 17.97 23.46 -1.78
CA GLY A 307 18.69 24.27 -2.77
C GLY A 307 19.13 23.49 -4.00
N ARG A 308 19.94 24.15 -4.83
CA ARG A 308 20.52 23.59 -6.06
C ARG A 308 22.00 23.26 -5.83
N SER A 309 22.53 22.29 -6.56
CA SER A 309 23.94 21.90 -6.48
C SER A 309 24.60 21.89 -7.87
N SER A 310 25.81 22.44 -7.96
CA SER A 310 26.74 22.23 -9.06
C SER A 310 27.51 20.93 -8.82
N TRP A 311 27.09 19.84 -9.48
CA TRP A 311 27.56 18.50 -9.12
C TRP A 311 28.66 17.98 -10.07
N SER A 312 29.89 17.86 -9.54
CA SER A 312 31.06 17.46 -10.32
C SER A 312 31.03 16.00 -10.77
N TRP A 313 30.45 15.08 -9.99
CA TRP A 313 30.46 13.64 -10.29
C TRP A 313 29.88 13.30 -11.67
N TRP A 314 28.84 14.01 -12.10
CA TRP A 314 28.19 13.74 -13.39
C TRP A 314 29.08 14.13 -14.58
N SER A 315 29.88 15.18 -14.45
CA SER A 315 30.73 15.72 -15.53
C SER A 315 32.17 15.22 -15.49
N ASP A 316 32.71 14.93 -14.30
CA ASP A 316 33.97 14.22 -14.06
C ASP A 316 33.63 12.93 -13.30
N ARG A 317 33.42 11.84 -14.06
CA ARG A 317 32.97 10.53 -13.54
C ARG A 317 33.79 9.97 -12.39
N SER A 318 35.05 10.40 -12.26
CA SER A 318 35.93 9.96 -11.17
C SER A 318 35.64 10.67 -9.84
N SER A 319 34.77 11.70 -9.83
CA SER A 319 34.60 12.65 -8.73
C SER A 319 35.96 13.13 -8.24
N SER A 320 36.56 14.05 -9.01
CA SER A 320 37.94 14.47 -8.73
C SER A 320 38.11 14.89 -7.27
N ARG A 321 39.05 14.26 -6.57
CA ARG A 321 39.50 14.68 -5.23
C ARG A 321 40.49 15.85 -5.29
N ASN A 322 40.77 16.38 -6.48
CA ASN A 322 41.66 17.51 -6.68
C ASN A 322 40.93 18.81 -6.30
N ALA A 323 41.45 19.51 -5.28
CA ALA A 323 40.87 20.74 -4.76
C ALA A 323 40.73 21.84 -5.83
N ASP A 324 41.71 21.99 -6.73
CA ASP A 324 41.68 23.04 -7.76
C ASP A 324 40.57 22.81 -8.79
N LYS A 325 40.28 21.54 -9.12
CA LYS A 325 39.13 21.22 -9.98
C LYS A 325 37.81 21.55 -9.29
N LEU A 326 37.70 21.29 -7.99
CA LEU A 326 36.48 21.56 -7.22
C LEU A 326 36.20 23.06 -7.03
N LYS A 327 37.23 23.91 -7.00
CA LYS A 327 37.06 25.38 -6.93
C LYS A 327 36.15 25.90 -8.03
N SER A 328 36.33 25.43 -9.27
CA SER A 328 35.48 25.87 -10.39
C SER A 328 33.98 25.55 -10.20
N PHE A 329 33.65 24.45 -9.52
CA PHE A 329 32.25 24.12 -9.18
C PHE A 329 31.74 24.99 -8.04
N ILE A 330 32.58 25.28 -7.04
CA ILE A 330 32.24 26.22 -5.96
C ILE A 330 31.95 27.60 -6.55
N ASP A 331 32.84 28.12 -7.40
CA ASP A 331 32.71 29.43 -8.05
C ASP A 331 31.46 29.52 -8.95
N LEU A 332 31.05 28.41 -9.58
CA LEU A 332 29.79 28.35 -10.34
C LEU A 332 28.54 28.44 -9.44
N SER A 333 28.65 28.00 -8.19
CA SER A 333 27.55 27.92 -7.22
C SER A 333 27.43 29.12 -6.28
N SER A 334 28.45 29.98 -6.22
CA SER A 334 28.51 31.19 -5.38
C SER A 334 27.79 32.38 -6.00
#